data_AF-A0A0K0PTA4-F1
#
_entry.id   AF-A0A0K0PTA4-F1
#
_cell.length_a   1.000
_cell.length_b   1.000
_cell.length_c   1.000
_cell.angle_alpha   90.00
_cell.angle_beta   90.00
_cell.angle_gamma   90.00
#
_symmetry.space_group_name_H-M   'P 1'
#
loop_
_entity.id
_entity.type
_entity.pdbx_description
1 polymer ?
#
loop_
_entity_poly.entity_id
_entity_poly.type
_entity_poly.pdbx_seq_one_letter_code
_entity_poly.pdbx_strand_id
1 'polypeptide(L)'
;MIRSIFYSRIEDRFSYFTTICWELLTIMLLEFYLISVTMYNFEWSAGNQRIFSNILEGSSETTCSTRGLIRENIVQIRKNSLVFNSWFNFSLMARSAPQRYGIISRSYSNSSDKQPGCFAHQYLKAVKVYDNFKESRINILKEQRDKSGVYCLINKVNGHAYVGSSMNLASRMRNYLNKAFLKSKQNSNMPITKALLKYDYSNFSLLILEYVELVNLTARETFYITDLIPYYNVLKEGYSSLGYKHTEEAKKLLSELAKNRTHSDKTKGLIARAVTGENNPFYNKSHSLESKIRMIEANSAYSVYVYNSFKELLVIFPSVLTLAKLIKSNHPTLVNIIKEQTIFRGEWYLTNIPYNINDTPIIADWSSKECGQLVLNMDKNSHIRKAVFVYDINRNFLAKYDGVMEAQRALNISHSTIKNYAKIGGVYKGYIFSYERLAASPYPWRDQAY
;
A
#
# COMPACT_ATOMS: atom_id res chain seq x y z
N MET A 1 48.44 -49.01 25.00
CA MET A 1 48.99 -47.69 24.61
C MET A 1 48.58 -47.26 23.19
N ILE A 2 48.72 -48.11 22.16
CA ILE A 2 48.41 -47.74 20.76
C ILE A 2 46.89 -47.47 20.50
N ARG A 3 45.98 -48.18 21.19
CA ARG A 3 44.52 -47.96 21.07
C ARG A 3 44.05 -46.59 21.60
N SER A 4 44.69 -46.05 22.63
CA SER A 4 44.32 -44.76 23.24
C SER A 4 44.73 -43.57 22.36
N ILE A 5 45.89 -43.68 21.70
CA ILE A 5 46.39 -42.64 20.78
C ILE A 5 45.50 -42.56 19.54
N PHE A 6 44.98 -43.70 19.05
CA PHE A 6 44.11 -43.72 17.87
C PHE A 6 42.72 -43.10 18.14
N TYR A 7 42.16 -43.30 19.35
CA TYR A 7 40.88 -42.70 19.73
C TYR A 7 40.98 -41.18 19.94
N SER A 8 42.03 -40.67 20.61
CA SER A 8 42.20 -39.21 20.79
C SER A 8 42.33 -38.48 19.44
N ARG A 9 43.02 -39.11 18.47
CA ARG A 9 43.23 -38.52 17.13
C ARG A 9 41.97 -38.55 16.24
N ILE A 10 40.97 -39.36 16.61
CA ILE A 10 39.65 -39.40 15.94
C ILE A 10 38.73 -38.36 16.58
N GLU A 11 38.73 -38.22 17.91
CA GLU A 11 37.96 -37.19 18.62
C GLU A 11 38.40 -35.77 18.25
N ASP A 12 39.72 -35.52 18.15
CA ASP A 12 40.23 -34.21 17.72
C ASP A 12 39.83 -33.87 16.28
N ARG A 13 39.78 -34.88 15.38
CA ARG A 13 39.31 -34.67 14.00
C ARG A 13 37.81 -34.47 13.91
N PHE A 14 37.02 -35.10 14.78
CA PHE A 14 35.58 -34.88 14.84
C PHE A 14 35.26 -33.48 15.39
N SER A 15 35.96 -33.07 16.46
CA SER A 15 35.86 -31.73 17.03
C SER A 15 36.21 -30.67 15.98
N TYR A 16 37.33 -30.81 15.29
CA TYR A 16 37.76 -29.90 14.22
C TYR A 16 36.77 -29.83 13.05
N PHE A 17 36.20 -30.96 12.63
CA PHE A 17 35.15 -30.97 11.61
C PHE A 17 33.87 -30.25 12.08
N THR A 18 33.48 -30.44 13.35
CA THR A 18 32.33 -29.71 13.89
C THR A 18 32.58 -28.22 13.96
N THR A 19 33.80 -27.78 14.33
CA THR A 19 34.13 -26.34 14.37
C THR A 19 34.10 -25.71 12.99
N ILE A 20 34.67 -26.39 11.98
CA ILE A 20 34.62 -25.93 10.57
C ILE A 20 33.17 -25.89 10.06
N CYS A 21 32.34 -26.87 10.39
CA CYS A 21 30.93 -26.86 10.01
C CYS A 21 30.17 -25.70 10.66
N TRP A 22 30.45 -25.36 11.92
CA TRP A 22 29.86 -24.20 12.58
C TRP A 22 30.34 -22.88 11.98
N GLU A 23 31.63 -22.75 11.65
CA GLU A 23 32.16 -21.57 10.96
C GLU A 23 31.54 -21.39 9.57
N LEU A 24 31.45 -22.47 8.78
CA LEU A 24 30.80 -22.44 7.45
C LEU A 24 29.30 -22.13 7.55
N LEU A 25 28.60 -22.66 8.56
CA LEU A 25 27.20 -22.35 8.82
C LEU A 25 27.03 -20.88 9.20
N THR A 26 27.92 -20.32 10.01
CA THR A 26 27.89 -18.89 10.37
C THR A 26 28.18 -17.98 9.19
N ILE A 27 29.13 -18.36 8.30
CA ILE A 27 29.42 -17.61 7.06
C ILE A 27 28.22 -17.66 6.12
N MET A 28 27.59 -18.84 5.93
CA MET A 28 26.38 -18.95 5.10
C MET A 28 25.20 -18.16 5.67
N LEU A 29 25.01 -18.14 6.99
CA LEU A 29 23.96 -17.36 7.65
C LEU A 29 24.23 -15.85 7.56
N LEU A 30 25.48 -15.42 7.68
CA LEU A 30 25.89 -14.02 7.50
C LEU A 30 25.75 -13.55 6.06
N GLU A 31 26.12 -14.38 5.07
CA GLU A 31 25.87 -14.11 3.65
C GLU A 31 24.37 -14.04 3.36
N PHE A 32 23.55 -14.94 3.91
CA PHE A 32 22.09 -14.89 3.75
C PHE A 32 21.49 -13.63 4.38
N TYR A 33 22.00 -13.18 5.53
CA TYR A 33 21.58 -11.93 6.17
C TYR A 33 22.04 -10.69 5.39
N LEU A 34 23.25 -10.68 4.84
CA LEU A 34 23.77 -9.62 3.96
C LEU A 34 22.99 -9.52 2.64
N ILE A 35 22.66 -10.66 2.02
CA ILE A 35 21.78 -10.74 0.83
C ILE A 35 20.36 -10.26 1.17
N SER A 36 19.83 -10.61 2.34
CA SER A 36 18.50 -10.18 2.79
C SER A 36 18.46 -8.68 3.13
N VAL A 37 19.54 -8.12 3.68
CA VAL A 37 19.68 -6.69 3.98
C VAL A 37 19.92 -5.86 2.72
N THR A 38 20.48 -6.44 1.65
CA THR A 38 20.67 -5.74 0.37
C THR A 38 19.44 -5.78 -0.57
N MET A 39 18.48 -6.67 -0.35
CA MET A 39 17.29 -6.79 -1.23
C MET A 39 16.01 -6.08 -0.75
N TYR A 40 16.01 -5.34 0.36
CA TYR A 40 14.80 -4.68 0.87
C TYR A 40 14.80 -3.14 0.86
N ASN A 41 15.83 -2.47 0.34
CA ASN A 41 15.88 -0.99 0.35
C ASN A 41 16.20 -0.31 -0.99
N PHE A 42 16.13 -1.00 -2.13
CA PHE A 42 16.30 -0.34 -3.43
C PHE A 42 15.39 -1.01 -4.47
N GLU A 43 14.34 -0.26 -4.86
CA GLU A 43 13.40 -0.47 -5.99
C GLU A 43 11.91 -0.50 -5.60
N TRP A 44 11.43 0.57 -4.95
CA TRP A 44 10.03 0.99 -5.07
C TRP A 44 9.94 2.48 -5.50
N SER A 45 10.73 2.83 -6.52
CA SER A 45 10.59 4.10 -7.25
C SER A 45 11.12 3.99 -8.68
N ALA A 46 10.53 3.10 -9.47
CA ALA A 46 10.55 3.21 -10.91
C ALA A 46 9.17 2.81 -11.42
N GLY A 47 8.33 3.81 -11.65
CA GLY A 47 7.08 3.59 -12.36
C GLY A 47 7.39 2.95 -13.71
N ASN A 48 6.63 1.91 -14.08
CA ASN A 48 6.61 1.32 -15.40
C ASN A 48 6.53 2.41 -16.48
N GLN A 49 7.66 2.81 -17.05
CA GLN A 49 7.70 3.50 -18.33
C GLN A 49 7.46 2.44 -19.41
N ARG A 50 6.17 2.18 -19.70
CA ARG A 50 5.81 1.67 -21.01
C ARG A 50 5.96 2.82 -21.99
N ILE A 51 6.97 2.72 -22.84
CA ILE A 51 7.12 3.54 -24.04
C ILE A 51 5.89 3.26 -24.91
N PHE A 52 4.90 4.14 -24.86
CA PHE A 52 3.97 4.31 -25.96
C PHE A 52 4.54 5.42 -26.84
N SER A 53 4.97 5.02 -28.04
CA SER A 53 5.31 5.94 -29.11
C SER A 53 4.13 6.86 -29.41
N ASN A 54 4.41 8.17 -29.36
CA ASN A 54 3.64 9.28 -29.92
C ASN A 54 2.32 9.64 -29.23
N ILE A 55 2.40 10.33 -28.09
CA ILE A 55 1.42 11.33 -27.69
C ILE A 55 2.20 12.58 -27.25
N LEU A 56 1.96 13.70 -27.93
CA LEU A 56 2.52 15.01 -27.59
C LEU A 56 1.93 15.43 -26.23
N GLU A 57 2.69 15.29 -25.15
CA GLU A 57 2.34 15.89 -23.85
C GLU A 57 2.93 17.30 -23.78
N GLY A 58 2.04 18.30 -23.79
CA GLY A 58 2.39 19.69 -23.47
C GLY A 58 2.70 19.83 -21.98
N SER A 59 3.67 20.70 -21.67
CA SER A 59 4.05 21.08 -20.32
C SER A 59 2.83 21.52 -19.50
N SER A 60 2.64 20.91 -18.33
CA SER A 60 1.63 21.33 -17.36
C SER A 60 2.13 22.55 -16.59
N GLU A 61 2.17 23.68 -17.26
CA GLU A 61 2.26 24.98 -16.60
C GLU A 61 0.91 25.29 -15.95
N THR A 62 0.88 25.35 -14.63
CA THR A 62 -0.24 25.91 -13.87
C THR A 62 -0.36 27.40 -14.19
N THR A 63 -1.23 27.73 -15.15
CA THR A 63 -1.54 29.12 -15.51
C THR A 63 -2.81 29.59 -14.80
N CYS A 64 -2.75 30.83 -14.33
CA CYS A 64 -3.76 31.54 -13.55
C CYS A 64 -4.70 32.34 -14.49
N SER A 65 -5.95 31.88 -14.67
CA SER A 65 -7.12 32.55 -15.34
C SER A 65 -6.92 33.01 -16.81
N THR A 66 -7.92 33.18 -17.71
CA THR A 66 -9.34 33.61 -17.66
C THR A 66 -10.22 32.91 -18.73
N ARG A 67 -11.54 32.80 -18.45
CA ARG A 67 -12.73 32.47 -19.30
C ARG A 67 -12.53 32.10 -20.80
N GLY A 68 -13.15 30.98 -21.20
CA GLY A 68 -13.48 30.70 -22.61
C GLY A 68 -14.22 29.37 -22.87
N LEU A 69 -15.54 29.48 -23.06
CA LEU A 69 -16.48 28.70 -23.90
C LEU A 69 -16.44 27.15 -23.98
N ILE A 70 -17.63 26.61 -23.70
CA ILE A 70 -18.16 25.25 -23.87
C ILE A 70 -17.97 24.71 -25.29
N ARG A 71 -17.63 23.41 -25.41
CA ARG A 71 -18.24 22.54 -26.43
C ARG A 71 -18.26 21.07 -26.01
N GLU A 72 -19.47 20.55 -25.99
CA GLU A 72 -19.85 19.15 -25.80
C GLU A 72 -19.41 18.30 -27.00
N ASN A 73 -19.17 17.00 -26.79
CA ASN A 73 -19.38 16.01 -27.84
C ASN A 73 -19.91 14.69 -27.26
N ILE A 74 -21.10 14.37 -27.75
CA ILE A 74 -21.92 13.19 -27.52
C ILE A 74 -21.39 12.05 -28.38
N VAL A 75 -21.32 10.82 -27.85
CA VAL A 75 -21.37 9.60 -28.66
C VAL A 75 -22.29 8.57 -28.02
N GLN A 76 -23.40 8.31 -28.71
CA GLN A 76 -24.32 7.18 -28.51
C GLN A 76 -23.75 5.92 -29.17
N ILE A 77 -23.98 4.74 -28.58
CA ILE A 77 -23.92 3.45 -29.28
C ILE A 77 -25.13 2.59 -28.88
N ARG A 78 -25.80 2.01 -29.89
CA ARG A 78 -26.98 1.14 -29.83
C ARG A 78 -26.69 -0.21 -30.52
N LYS A 79 -27.40 -1.27 -30.05
CA LYS A 79 -27.72 -2.58 -30.71
C LYS A 79 -26.56 -3.61 -30.82
N ASN A 80 -26.75 -4.95 -30.81
CA ASN A 80 -27.93 -5.82 -30.80
C ASN A 80 -27.57 -7.28 -30.40
N SER A 81 -28.65 -8.03 -30.11
CA SER A 81 -28.86 -9.48 -29.88
C SER A 81 -28.14 -10.50 -30.80
N LEU A 82 -27.86 -11.70 -30.26
CA LEU A 82 -27.86 -12.97 -31.00
C LEU A 82 -28.50 -14.12 -30.20
N VAL A 83 -29.26 -14.94 -30.94
CA VAL A 83 -30.06 -16.12 -30.55
C VAL A 83 -29.28 -17.40 -30.90
N PHE A 84 -29.48 -18.52 -30.18
CA PHE A 84 -29.37 -19.87 -30.76
C PHE A 84 -30.26 -20.90 -30.04
N ASN A 85 -30.81 -21.82 -30.84
CA ASN A 85 -31.82 -22.86 -30.54
C ASN A 85 -31.20 -24.20 -30.05
N SER A 86 -31.94 -25.06 -29.34
CA SER A 86 -32.50 -26.33 -29.88
C SER A 86 -33.23 -27.20 -28.84
N TRP A 87 -34.12 -28.05 -29.37
CA TRP A 87 -35.07 -29.03 -28.80
C TRP A 87 -34.51 -30.21 -27.99
N PHE A 88 -35.35 -30.85 -27.15
CA PHE A 88 -35.90 -32.23 -27.34
C PHE A 88 -37.04 -32.56 -26.34
N ASN A 89 -37.99 -33.40 -26.77
CA ASN A 89 -39.28 -33.79 -26.17
C ASN A 89 -39.26 -35.21 -25.55
N PHE A 90 -40.11 -35.46 -24.52
CA PHE A 90 -41.05 -36.60 -24.26
C PHE A 90 -41.37 -36.70 -22.73
N SER A 91 -42.62 -36.60 -22.20
CA SER A 91 -43.78 -37.54 -22.16
C SER A 91 -43.47 -38.83 -21.35
N LEU A 92 -44.26 -39.40 -20.40
CA LEU A 92 -45.61 -39.22 -19.82
C LEU A 92 -45.86 -40.28 -18.68
N MET A 93 -46.87 -40.05 -17.83
CA MET A 93 -47.75 -41.00 -17.08
C MET A 93 -47.55 -41.35 -15.59
N ALA A 94 -48.72 -41.38 -14.92
CA ALA A 94 -49.03 -41.45 -13.50
C ALA A 94 -49.33 -42.87 -12.99
N ARG A 95 -49.44 -43.07 -11.65
CA ARG A 95 -50.64 -43.60 -10.96
C ARG A 95 -50.49 -43.87 -9.44
N SER A 96 -51.42 -43.27 -8.67
CA SER A 96 -52.22 -43.73 -7.49
C SER A 96 -51.64 -44.46 -6.26
N ALA A 97 -52.04 -43.95 -5.08
CA ALA A 97 -51.89 -44.46 -3.70
C ALA A 97 -52.84 -45.64 -3.34
N PRO A 98 -52.72 -46.28 -2.15
CA PRO A 98 -53.52 -45.85 -0.97
C PRO A 98 -52.90 -46.08 0.45
N GLN A 99 -53.62 -45.59 1.46
CA GLN A 99 -53.34 -45.42 2.91
C GLN A 99 -53.31 -46.71 3.77
N ARG A 100 -52.52 -46.71 4.88
CA ARG A 100 -52.88 -47.32 6.18
C ARG A 100 -51.96 -46.83 7.33
N TYR A 101 -52.55 -46.77 8.54
CA TYR A 101 -52.02 -46.24 9.81
C TYR A 101 -51.18 -47.27 10.60
N GLY A 102 -50.23 -46.82 11.44
CA GLY A 102 -49.65 -47.66 12.51
C GLY A 102 -48.36 -47.15 13.19
N ILE A 103 -48.54 -46.54 14.37
CA ILE A 103 -47.76 -46.67 15.63
C ILE A 103 -46.22 -46.49 15.61
N ILE A 104 -45.77 -45.52 16.42
CA ILE A 104 -44.39 -45.20 16.75
C ILE A 104 -43.82 -46.24 17.72
N SER A 105 -42.64 -46.79 17.43
CA SER A 105 -41.67 -47.18 18.45
C SER A 105 -40.29 -46.64 18.07
N ARG A 106 -39.61 -46.02 19.04
CA ARG A 106 -38.26 -45.48 18.90
C ARG A 106 -37.26 -46.52 19.40
N SER A 107 -36.18 -46.69 18.65
CA SER A 107 -34.92 -47.24 19.17
C SER A 107 -33.75 -46.58 18.43
N TYR A 108 -32.80 -46.07 19.21
CA TYR A 108 -31.57 -45.45 18.74
C TYR A 108 -30.46 -46.50 18.60
N SER A 109 -29.69 -46.44 17.52
CA SER A 109 -28.34 -47.02 17.44
C SER A 109 -27.50 -46.35 16.35
N ASN A 110 -26.20 -46.21 16.66
CA ASN A 110 -25.17 -45.41 16.00
C ASN A 110 -24.64 -45.96 14.67
N SER A 111 -24.13 -45.03 13.85
CA SER A 111 -22.93 -45.14 12.97
C SER A 111 -22.89 -46.22 11.88
N SER A 112 -23.14 -45.81 10.62
CA SER A 112 -22.22 -45.94 9.47
C SER A 112 -22.92 -45.58 8.16
N ASP A 113 -22.26 -44.76 7.33
CA ASP A 113 -22.50 -44.47 5.90
C ASP A 113 -23.87 -44.83 5.30
N LYS A 114 -24.71 -43.80 5.11
CA LYS A 114 -25.74 -43.77 4.05
C LYS A 114 -25.88 -42.37 3.48
N GLN A 115 -25.87 -42.30 2.14
CA GLN A 115 -26.37 -41.22 1.29
C GLN A 115 -27.58 -40.50 1.93
N PRO A 116 -27.69 -39.15 1.89
CA PRO A 116 -28.86 -38.45 2.42
C PRO A 116 -30.02 -38.55 1.42
N GLY A 117 -30.57 -39.75 1.27
CA GLY A 117 -31.74 -40.04 0.47
C GLY A 117 -32.94 -40.35 1.37
N CYS A 118 -33.93 -39.47 1.34
CA CYS A 118 -35.35 -39.72 1.61
C CYS A 118 -35.74 -40.38 2.95
N PHE A 119 -35.96 -39.62 4.03
CA PHE A 119 -36.98 -39.97 5.06
C PHE A 119 -37.32 -38.75 5.94
N ALA A 120 -38.35 -37.96 5.58
CA ALA A 120 -39.13 -37.10 6.50
C ALA A 120 -40.37 -36.41 5.87
N HIS A 121 -40.89 -36.82 4.71
CA HIS A 121 -42.00 -36.10 4.06
C HIS A 121 -43.39 -36.68 4.32
N GLN A 122 -43.54 -37.68 5.19
CA GLN A 122 -44.80 -38.42 5.30
C GLN A 122 -45.81 -37.85 6.32
N TYR A 123 -45.48 -36.79 7.07
CA TYR A 123 -46.42 -36.19 8.05
C TYR A 123 -46.27 -34.66 8.22
N LEU A 124 -45.96 -33.92 7.17
CA LEU A 124 -46.17 -32.46 7.22
C LEU A 124 -47.68 -32.19 7.24
N LYS A 125 -48.21 -31.77 8.39
CA LYS A 125 -49.62 -31.37 8.54
C LYS A 125 -49.85 -30.04 7.83
N ALA A 126 -49.88 -30.07 6.51
CA ALA A 126 -50.18 -28.92 5.68
C ALA A 126 -51.68 -28.60 5.76
N VAL A 127 -52.00 -27.32 5.89
CA VAL A 127 -53.38 -26.82 5.84
C VAL A 127 -53.97 -27.02 4.45
N LYS A 128 -53.15 -26.82 3.41
CA LYS A 128 -53.52 -27.05 2.01
C LYS A 128 -52.33 -27.57 1.20
N VAL A 129 -52.61 -28.44 0.25
CA VAL A 129 -51.62 -29.02 -0.66
C VAL A 129 -52.07 -28.80 -2.10
N TYR A 130 -51.15 -28.34 -2.94
CA TYR A 130 -51.30 -28.24 -4.38
C TYR A 130 -50.22 -29.09 -5.02
N ASP A 131 -50.62 -30.20 -5.65
CA ASP A 131 -49.67 -31.14 -6.21
C ASP A 131 -48.87 -30.52 -7.35
N ASN A 132 -49.50 -29.85 -8.31
CA ASN A 132 -48.79 -29.22 -9.41
C ASN A 132 -48.89 -27.70 -9.29
N PHE A 133 -47.76 -27.05 -9.00
CA PHE A 133 -47.69 -25.61 -8.76
C PHE A 133 -48.08 -24.77 -9.99
N LYS A 134 -47.84 -25.25 -11.21
CA LYS A 134 -48.18 -24.55 -12.45
C LYS A 134 -49.66 -24.69 -12.81
N GLU A 135 -50.17 -25.92 -12.81
CA GLU A 135 -51.56 -26.23 -13.17
C GLU A 135 -52.53 -25.65 -12.14
N SER A 136 -52.17 -25.70 -10.86
CA SER A 136 -52.99 -25.19 -9.76
C SER A 136 -52.99 -23.66 -9.67
N ARG A 137 -52.35 -22.93 -10.59
CA ARG A 137 -52.18 -21.46 -10.54
C ARG A 137 -53.50 -20.72 -10.26
N ILE A 138 -54.57 -21.05 -10.98
CA ILE A 138 -55.85 -20.34 -10.83
C ILE A 138 -56.44 -20.58 -9.43
N ASN A 139 -56.40 -21.83 -8.96
CA ASN A 139 -56.92 -22.23 -7.64
C ASN A 139 -56.10 -21.60 -6.51
N ILE A 140 -54.77 -21.63 -6.62
CA ILE A 140 -53.86 -20.99 -5.65
C ILE A 140 -54.17 -19.50 -5.53
N LEU A 141 -54.29 -18.79 -6.65
CA LEU A 141 -54.54 -17.34 -6.64
C LEU A 141 -55.93 -16.98 -6.09
N LYS A 142 -56.94 -17.84 -6.29
CA LYS A 142 -58.29 -17.65 -5.76
C LYS A 142 -58.38 -17.97 -4.27
N GLU A 143 -57.83 -19.10 -3.85
CA GLU A 143 -57.99 -19.62 -2.48
C GLU A 143 -57.03 -18.98 -1.46
N GLN A 144 -55.88 -18.48 -1.92
CA GLN A 144 -54.86 -17.85 -1.08
C GLN A 144 -54.88 -16.32 -1.16
N ARG A 145 -55.94 -15.75 -1.74
CA ARG A 145 -56.14 -14.31 -1.83
C ARG A 145 -56.27 -13.72 -0.43
N ASP A 146 -55.50 -12.66 -0.18
CA ASP A 146 -55.49 -11.88 1.07
C ASP A 146 -55.19 -12.71 2.33
N LYS A 147 -54.50 -13.84 2.17
CA LYS A 147 -54.01 -14.68 3.27
C LYS A 147 -52.52 -14.51 3.48
N SER A 148 -52.12 -14.37 4.73
CA SER A 148 -50.73 -14.42 5.19
C SER A 148 -50.40 -15.78 5.77
N GLY A 149 -49.15 -16.24 5.62
CA GLY A 149 -48.75 -17.52 6.19
C GLY A 149 -47.38 -18.01 5.74
N VAL A 150 -47.06 -19.23 6.16
CA VAL A 150 -45.85 -19.96 5.80
C VAL A 150 -46.18 -21.05 4.79
N TYR A 151 -45.36 -21.16 3.76
CA TYR A 151 -45.49 -22.15 2.70
C TYR A 151 -44.19 -22.92 2.48
N CYS A 152 -44.31 -24.10 1.89
CA CYS A 152 -43.21 -24.94 1.47
C CYS A 152 -43.37 -25.32 0.00
N LEU A 153 -42.32 -25.10 -0.79
CA LEU A 153 -42.21 -25.57 -2.17
C LEU A 153 -41.33 -26.81 -2.20
N ILE A 154 -41.86 -27.92 -2.67
CA ILE A 154 -41.14 -29.20 -2.75
C ILE A 154 -40.90 -29.53 -4.22
N ASN A 155 -39.64 -29.73 -4.59
CA ASN A 155 -39.29 -30.20 -5.91
C ASN A 155 -39.49 -31.72 -5.98
N LYS A 156 -40.38 -32.17 -6.87
CA LYS A 156 -40.70 -33.60 -7.06
C LYS A 156 -39.57 -34.40 -7.69
N VAL A 157 -38.65 -33.76 -8.41
CA VAL A 157 -37.56 -34.43 -9.11
C VAL A 157 -36.48 -34.90 -8.13
N ASN A 158 -36.13 -34.08 -7.15
CA ASN A 158 -35.05 -34.37 -6.20
C ASN A 158 -35.48 -34.40 -4.73
N GLY A 159 -36.75 -34.11 -4.41
CA GLY A 159 -37.27 -34.08 -3.05
C GLY A 159 -36.84 -32.88 -2.21
N HIS A 160 -36.08 -31.93 -2.77
CA HIS A 160 -35.59 -30.78 -2.04
C HIS A 160 -36.71 -29.77 -1.80
N ALA A 161 -36.68 -29.14 -0.63
CA ALA A 161 -37.70 -28.19 -0.19
C ALA A 161 -37.16 -26.76 -0.05
N TYR A 162 -38.08 -25.79 -0.12
CA TYR A 162 -37.88 -24.39 0.23
C TYR A 162 -39.03 -23.95 1.13
N VAL A 163 -38.72 -23.35 2.28
CA VAL A 163 -39.72 -22.76 3.17
C VAL A 163 -39.64 -21.24 3.06
N GLY A 164 -40.79 -20.57 3.00
CA GLY A 164 -40.84 -19.12 3.08
C GLY A 164 -42.13 -18.61 3.70
N SER A 165 -42.12 -17.37 4.17
CA SER A 165 -43.33 -16.67 4.61
C SER A 165 -43.76 -15.56 3.64
N SER A 166 -45.04 -15.19 3.71
CA SER A 166 -45.54 -14.00 3.02
C SER A 166 -46.75 -13.38 3.71
N MET A 167 -46.82 -12.05 3.68
CA MET A 167 -48.02 -11.29 4.04
C MET A 167 -49.19 -11.53 3.07
N ASN A 168 -48.90 -11.87 1.81
CA ASN A 168 -49.92 -12.20 0.81
C ASN A 168 -49.43 -13.38 -0.04
N LEU A 169 -49.92 -14.56 0.30
CA LEU A 169 -49.55 -15.83 -0.32
C LEU A 169 -49.87 -15.83 -1.83
N ALA A 170 -51.06 -15.38 -2.25
CA ALA A 170 -51.40 -15.31 -3.67
C ALA A 170 -50.43 -14.43 -4.47
N SER A 171 -50.07 -13.25 -3.95
CA SER A 171 -49.09 -12.36 -4.58
C SER A 171 -47.71 -13.01 -4.69
N ARG A 172 -47.25 -13.68 -3.62
CA ARG A 172 -45.97 -14.39 -3.62
C ARG A 172 -45.94 -15.54 -4.64
N MET A 173 -47.00 -16.35 -4.71
CA MET A 173 -47.07 -17.44 -5.69
C MET A 173 -47.13 -16.92 -7.12
N ARG A 174 -47.81 -15.79 -7.35
CA ARG A 174 -47.80 -15.12 -8.66
C ARG A 174 -46.40 -14.74 -9.10
N ASN A 175 -45.57 -14.25 -8.18
CA ASN A 175 -44.19 -13.87 -8.45
C ASN A 175 -43.34 -15.09 -8.80
N TYR A 176 -43.45 -16.19 -8.05
CA TYR A 176 -42.70 -17.40 -8.36
C TYR A 176 -43.07 -17.99 -9.73
N LEU A 177 -44.33 -17.91 -10.14
CA LEU A 177 -44.78 -18.35 -11.46
C LEU A 177 -44.44 -17.37 -12.60
N ASN A 178 -43.79 -16.23 -12.32
CA ASN A 178 -43.40 -15.24 -13.33
C ASN A 178 -41.90 -15.34 -13.65
N LYS A 179 -41.56 -15.78 -14.88
CA LYS A 179 -40.17 -15.89 -15.35
C LYS A 179 -39.38 -14.58 -15.27
N ALA A 180 -40.01 -13.43 -15.55
CA ALA A 180 -39.34 -12.13 -15.50
C ALA A 180 -38.94 -11.75 -14.07
N PHE A 181 -39.81 -12.07 -13.10
CA PHE A 181 -39.51 -11.88 -11.67
C PHE A 181 -38.30 -12.71 -11.24
N LEU A 182 -38.25 -14.00 -11.61
CA LEU A 182 -37.14 -14.88 -11.26
C LEU A 182 -35.79 -14.44 -11.84
N LYS A 183 -35.79 -13.86 -13.05
CA LYS A 183 -34.57 -13.40 -13.74
C LYS A 183 -34.13 -11.98 -13.36
N SER A 184 -34.89 -11.27 -12.53
CA SER A 184 -34.51 -9.92 -12.09
C SER A 184 -33.19 -9.94 -11.31
N LYS A 185 -32.42 -8.84 -11.40
CA LYS A 185 -31.09 -8.71 -10.78
C LYS A 185 -31.09 -9.01 -9.27
N GLN A 186 -32.19 -8.72 -8.60
CA GLN A 186 -32.36 -8.92 -7.16
C GLN A 186 -32.65 -10.39 -6.80
N ASN A 187 -33.36 -11.13 -7.65
CA ASN A 187 -33.88 -12.46 -7.33
C ASN A 187 -33.14 -13.60 -8.05
N SER A 188 -32.34 -13.30 -9.07
CA SER A 188 -31.63 -14.29 -9.89
C SER A 188 -30.67 -15.19 -9.11
N ASN A 189 -30.19 -14.73 -7.96
CA ASN A 189 -29.23 -15.44 -7.12
C ASN A 189 -29.85 -16.32 -6.03
N MET A 190 -31.16 -16.25 -5.80
CA MET A 190 -31.83 -17.07 -4.77
C MET A 190 -31.86 -18.56 -5.20
N PRO A 191 -31.57 -19.54 -4.31
CA PRO A 191 -31.58 -20.94 -4.70
C PRO A 191 -32.93 -21.43 -5.22
N ILE A 192 -34.04 -21.02 -4.61
CA ILE A 192 -35.39 -21.40 -5.06
C ILE A 192 -35.72 -20.85 -6.46
N THR A 193 -35.27 -19.63 -6.80
CA THR A 193 -35.55 -19.05 -8.13
C THR A 193 -34.76 -19.79 -9.22
N LYS A 194 -33.50 -20.14 -8.93
CA LYS A 194 -32.68 -21.02 -9.78
C LYS A 194 -33.32 -22.39 -9.95
N ALA A 195 -33.83 -22.98 -8.87
CA ALA A 195 -34.47 -24.29 -8.90
C ALA A 195 -35.75 -24.29 -9.76
N LEU A 196 -36.62 -23.28 -9.58
CA LEU A 196 -37.84 -23.11 -10.38
C LEU A 196 -37.53 -22.91 -11.88
N LEU A 197 -36.45 -22.19 -12.22
CA LEU A 197 -36.00 -22.04 -13.61
C LEU A 197 -35.39 -23.33 -14.18
N LYS A 198 -34.68 -24.11 -13.37
CA LYS A 198 -33.99 -25.33 -13.79
C LYS A 198 -34.94 -26.52 -13.98
N TYR A 199 -35.87 -26.72 -13.05
CA TYR A 199 -36.74 -27.91 -13.03
C TYR A 199 -38.16 -27.65 -13.55
N ASP A 200 -38.48 -26.41 -13.93
CA ASP A 200 -39.83 -25.94 -14.28
C ASP A 200 -40.84 -26.03 -13.11
N TYR A 201 -41.78 -25.09 -13.09
CA TYR A 201 -42.81 -24.98 -12.08
C TYR A 201 -43.69 -26.23 -11.95
N SER A 202 -43.88 -26.98 -13.04
CA SER A 202 -44.75 -28.16 -13.06
C SER A 202 -44.24 -29.29 -12.15
N ASN A 203 -42.93 -29.30 -11.89
CA ASN A 203 -42.25 -30.27 -11.04
C ASN A 203 -42.20 -29.85 -9.56
N PHE A 204 -42.95 -28.81 -9.16
CA PHE A 204 -43.04 -28.40 -7.76
C PHE A 204 -44.44 -28.63 -7.21
N SER A 205 -44.50 -29.09 -5.95
CA SER A 205 -45.69 -29.06 -5.11
C SER A 205 -45.64 -27.86 -4.18
N LEU A 206 -46.78 -27.22 -3.94
CA LEU A 206 -46.92 -26.15 -2.95
C LEU A 206 -47.72 -26.66 -1.75
N LEU A 207 -47.14 -26.56 -0.56
CA LEU A 207 -47.79 -26.84 0.71
C LEU A 207 -47.96 -25.53 1.47
N ILE A 208 -49.17 -25.23 1.91
CA ILE A 208 -49.42 -24.17 2.89
C ILE A 208 -49.33 -24.80 4.26
N LEU A 209 -48.27 -24.47 5.01
CA LEU A 209 -47.99 -25.08 6.31
C LEU A 209 -48.88 -24.49 7.40
N GLU A 210 -49.03 -23.16 7.40
CA GLU A 210 -49.78 -22.46 8.44
C GLU A 210 -50.22 -21.07 7.98
N TYR A 211 -51.42 -20.65 8.37
CA TYR A 211 -51.85 -19.26 8.24
C TYR A 211 -51.46 -18.50 9.51
N VAL A 212 -50.73 -17.40 9.34
CA VAL A 212 -50.06 -16.71 10.45
C VAL A 212 -50.32 -15.21 10.33
N GLU A 213 -50.59 -14.56 11.45
CA GLU A 213 -50.69 -13.10 11.52
C GLU A 213 -49.36 -12.41 11.18
N LEU A 214 -49.43 -11.17 10.67
CA LEU A 214 -48.29 -10.44 10.13
C LEU A 214 -47.12 -10.32 11.12
N VAL A 215 -47.41 -10.16 12.41
CA VAL A 215 -46.42 -10.00 13.48
C VAL A 215 -45.58 -11.26 13.68
N ASN A 216 -46.16 -12.43 13.43
CA ASN A 216 -45.55 -13.72 13.75
C ASN A 216 -44.93 -14.44 12.54
N LEU A 217 -45.01 -13.88 11.33
CA LEU A 217 -44.55 -14.53 10.10
C LEU A 217 -43.07 -14.96 10.17
N THR A 218 -42.19 -14.07 10.61
CA THR A 218 -40.75 -14.33 10.70
C THR A 218 -40.41 -15.40 11.74
N ALA A 219 -41.10 -15.39 12.89
CA ALA A 219 -40.90 -16.37 13.95
C ALA A 219 -41.34 -17.77 13.48
N ARG A 220 -42.51 -17.87 12.82
CA ARG A 220 -43.01 -19.15 12.29
C ARG A 220 -42.20 -19.64 11.09
N GLU A 221 -41.72 -18.75 10.22
CA GLU A 221 -40.79 -19.12 9.14
C GLU A 221 -39.51 -19.76 9.70
N THR A 222 -38.93 -19.12 10.72
CA THR A 222 -37.73 -19.64 11.39
C THR A 222 -38.00 -21.00 12.04
N PHE A 223 -39.15 -21.17 12.68
CA PHE A 223 -39.58 -22.45 13.25
C PHE A 223 -39.59 -23.57 12.19
N TYR A 224 -40.21 -23.36 11.02
CA TYR A 224 -40.26 -24.39 9.98
C TYR A 224 -38.91 -24.59 9.26
N ILE A 225 -38.08 -23.55 9.10
CA ILE A 225 -36.74 -23.71 8.53
C ILE A 225 -35.85 -24.54 9.47
N THR A 226 -35.93 -24.31 10.77
CA THR A 226 -35.13 -25.04 11.77
C THR A 226 -35.61 -26.49 11.94
N ASP A 227 -36.92 -26.73 11.88
CA ASP A 227 -37.52 -28.07 11.96
C ASP A 227 -37.25 -28.92 10.70
N LEU A 228 -37.40 -28.33 9.51
CA LEU A 228 -37.34 -29.07 8.24
C LEU A 228 -35.98 -29.04 7.55
N ILE A 229 -35.11 -28.10 7.90
CA ILE A 229 -33.79 -27.86 7.30
C ILE A 229 -33.85 -27.93 5.74
N PRO A 230 -34.69 -27.11 5.11
CA PRO A 230 -34.93 -27.17 3.67
C PRO A 230 -33.70 -26.80 2.85
N TYR A 231 -33.34 -27.64 1.88
CA TYR A 231 -32.13 -27.51 1.06
C TYR A 231 -31.99 -26.15 0.34
N TYR A 232 -33.09 -25.55 -0.12
CA TYR A 232 -33.03 -24.30 -0.87
C TYR A 232 -32.96 -23.04 0.02
N ASN A 233 -33.04 -23.16 1.35
CA ASN A 233 -32.88 -22.04 2.27
C ASN A 233 -31.40 -21.87 2.62
N VAL A 234 -30.80 -20.73 2.28
CA VAL A 234 -29.38 -20.43 2.55
C VAL A 234 -29.15 -20.11 4.03
N LEU A 235 -30.06 -19.32 4.60
CA LEU A 235 -29.99 -18.93 6.01
C LEU A 235 -30.81 -19.93 6.84
N LYS A 236 -30.27 -20.31 8.00
CA LYS A 236 -30.93 -21.21 8.96
C LYS A 236 -32.01 -20.52 9.79
N GLU A 237 -32.09 -19.20 9.70
CA GLU A 237 -33.10 -18.36 10.33
C GLU A 237 -33.85 -17.56 9.27
N GLY A 238 -35.14 -17.28 9.49
CA GLY A 238 -36.02 -16.57 8.56
C GLY A 238 -35.80 -15.05 8.52
N TYR A 239 -34.58 -14.57 8.77
CA TYR A 239 -34.30 -13.14 8.87
C TYR A 239 -34.11 -12.47 7.50
N SER A 240 -34.55 -11.22 7.41
CA SER A 240 -34.19 -10.27 6.33
C SER A 240 -32.73 -9.84 6.50
N SER A 241 -31.98 -9.67 5.41
CA SER A 241 -30.63 -9.10 5.45
C SER A 241 -30.60 -7.61 5.85
N LEU A 242 -31.77 -6.98 6.00
CA LEU A 242 -31.91 -5.58 6.41
C LEU A 242 -31.48 -5.41 7.87
N GLY A 243 -30.38 -4.68 8.09
CA GLY A 243 -29.82 -4.43 9.43
C GLY A 243 -28.75 -5.43 9.87
N TYR A 244 -28.42 -6.43 9.04
CA TYR A 244 -27.32 -7.35 9.31
C TYR A 244 -25.99 -6.59 9.38
N LYS A 245 -25.32 -6.68 10.53
CA LYS A 245 -23.96 -6.14 10.72
C LYS A 245 -22.98 -7.28 10.53
N HIS A 246 -22.05 -7.13 9.59
CA HIS A 246 -20.95 -8.08 9.42
C HIS A 246 -20.16 -8.23 10.71
N THR A 247 -19.71 -9.45 11.00
CA THR A 247 -18.75 -9.73 12.07
C THR A 247 -17.43 -8.98 11.82
N GLU A 248 -16.68 -8.70 12.88
CA GLU A 248 -15.38 -8.01 12.74
C GLU A 248 -14.39 -8.80 11.88
N GLU A 249 -14.41 -10.13 11.97
CA GLU A 249 -13.62 -11.02 11.11
C GLU A 249 -13.98 -10.83 9.63
N ALA A 250 -15.28 -10.79 9.30
CA ALA A 250 -15.74 -10.57 7.93
C ALA A 250 -15.38 -9.16 7.43
N LYS A 251 -15.47 -8.13 8.28
CA LYS A 251 -15.04 -6.77 7.94
C LYS A 251 -13.55 -6.70 7.64
N LYS A 252 -12.72 -7.38 8.44
CA LYS A 252 -11.27 -7.43 8.24
C LYS A 252 -10.92 -8.11 6.91
N LEU A 253 -11.53 -9.26 6.64
CA LEU A 253 -11.33 -9.99 5.38
C LEU A 253 -11.78 -9.15 4.16
N LEU A 254 -12.92 -8.47 4.26
CA LEU A 254 -13.38 -7.55 3.21
C LEU A 254 -12.43 -6.36 3.00
N SER A 255 -11.86 -5.82 4.09
CA SER A 255 -10.85 -4.76 4.03
C SER A 255 -9.59 -5.22 3.33
N GLU A 256 -9.06 -6.40 3.67
CA GLU A 256 -7.88 -6.99 3.03
C GLU A 256 -8.10 -7.24 1.54
N LEU A 257 -9.26 -7.81 1.15
CA LEU A 257 -9.63 -7.99 -0.25
C LEU A 257 -9.80 -6.65 -1.01
N ALA A 258 -10.16 -5.57 -0.30
CA ALA A 258 -10.33 -4.26 -0.91
C ALA A 258 -9.00 -3.57 -1.23
N LYS A 259 -7.92 -3.84 -0.48
CA LYS A 259 -6.60 -3.23 -0.70
C LYS A 259 -6.03 -3.45 -2.10
N ASN A 260 -6.33 -4.60 -2.69
CA ASN A 260 -5.84 -4.98 -4.03
C ASN A 260 -6.76 -4.52 -5.18
N ARG A 261 -7.82 -3.76 -4.89
CA ARG A 261 -8.73 -3.28 -5.93
C ARG A 261 -8.09 -2.12 -6.67
N THR A 262 -7.76 -2.34 -7.93
CA THR A 262 -7.34 -1.26 -8.84
C THR A 262 -8.55 -0.72 -9.60
N HIS A 263 -8.74 0.60 -9.58
CA HIS A 263 -9.75 1.24 -10.42
C HIS A 263 -9.43 1.07 -11.91
N SER A 264 -10.47 0.99 -12.74
CA SER A 264 -10.30 1.07 -14.19
C SER A 264 -9.73 2.43 -14.59
N ASP A 265 -9.01 2.51 -15.72
CA ASP A 265 -8.41 3.78 -16.15
C ASP A 265 -9.45 4.86 -16.44
N LYS A 266 -10.64 4.46 -16.93
CA LYS A 266 -11.79 5.37 -17.06
C LYS A 266 -12.20 5.96 -15.71
N THR A 267 -12.28 5.13 -14.67
CA THR A 267 -12.62 5.59 -13.31
C THR A 267 -11.53 6.49 -12.73
N LYS A 268 -10.24 6.14 -12.92
CA LYS A 268 -9.12 7.00 -12.51
C LYS A 268 -9.18 8.37 -13.17
N GLY A 269 -9.50 8.44 -14.46
CA GLY A 269 -9.65 9.70 -15.19
C GLY A 269 -10.80 10.57 -14.67
N LEU A 270 -11.94 9.96 -14.31
CA LEU A 270 -13.06 10.68 -13.69
C LEU A 270 -12.69 11.23 -12.30
N ILE A 271 -12.00 10.42 -11.49
CA ILE A 271 -11.50 10.85 -10.18
C ILE A 271 -10.54 12.01 -10.36
N ALA A 272 -9.51 11.86 -11.20
CA ALA A 272 -8.52 12.91 -11.46
C ALA A 272 -9.19 14.24 -11.84
N ARG A 273 -10.12 14.22 -12.79
CA ARG A 273 -10.88 15.42 -13.19
C ARG A 273 -11.66 16.06 -12.04
N ALA A 274 -12.22 15.24 -11.15
CA ALA A 274 -12.97 15.73 -10.00
C ALA A 274 -12.08 16.38 -8.93
N VAL A 275 -10.80 16.03 -8.82
CA VAL A 275 -9.87 16.57 -7.81
C VAL A 275 -8.91 17.63 -8.37
N THR A 276 -9.09 18.06 -9.62
CA THR A 276 -8.27 19.09 -10.26
C THR A 276 -8.85 20.50 -10.03
N GLY A 277 -7.99 21.51 -10.00
CA GLY A 277 -8.38 22.92 -9.90
C GLY A 277 -9.01 23.23 -8.55
N GLU A 278 -10.13 23.96 -8.56
CA GLU A 278 -10.83 24.44 -7.36
C GLU A 278 -11.33 23.32 -6.44
N ASN A 279 -11.59 22.15 -7.00
CA ASN A 279 -12.05 20.98 -6.24
C ASN A 279 -10.91 20.23 -5.53
N ASN A 280 -9.66 20.60 -5.79
CA ASN A 280 -8.54 20.03 -5.06
C ASN A 280 -8.65 20.42 -3.57
N PRO A 281 -8.63 19.48 -2.61
CA PRO A 281 -8.61 19.80 -1.18
C PRO A 281 -7.46 20.73 -0.75
N PHE A 282 -6.40 20.80 -1.56
CA PHE A 282 -5.25 21.68 -1.37
C PHE A 282 -5.30 22.97 -2.22
N TYR A 283 -6.39 23.23 -2.94
CA TYR A 283 -6.55 24.46 -3.71
C TYR A 283 -6.49 25.70 -2.81
N ASN A 284 -5.76 26.72 -3.26
CA ASN A 284 -5.50 27.96 -2.52
C ASN A 284 -4.87 27.77 -1.12
N LYS A 285 -4.29 26.59 -0.83
CA LYS A 285 -3.53 26.35 0.40
C LYS A 285 -2.03 26.46 0.12
N SER A 286 -1.29 26.93 1.12
CA SER A 286 0.17 27.00 1.10
C SER A 286 0.77 26.07 2.13
N HIS A 287 1.91 25.46 1.80
CA HIS A 287 2.67 24.67 2.77
C HIS A 287 3.24 25.55 3.89
N SER A 288 3.25 25.02 5.11
CA SER A 288 3.98 25.61 6.24
C SER A 288 5.47 25.68 5.94
N LEU A 289 6.20 26.57 6.63
CA LEU A 289 7.66 26.67 6.48
C LEU A 289 8.34 25.32 6.79
N GLU A 290 7.92 24.67 7.86
CA GLU A 290 8.39 23.32 8.25
C GLU A 290 8.15 22.28 7.15
N SER A 291 6.97 22.28 6.51
CA SER A 291 6.68 21.36 5.41
C SER A 291 7.53 21.66 4.18
N LYS A 292 7.81 22.94 3.90
CA LYS A 292 8.73 23.33 2.82
C LYS A 292 10.15 22.86 3.11
N ILE A 293 10.61 22.94 4.36
CA ILE A 293 11.92 22.43 4.80
C ILE A 293 12.01 20.92 4.54
N ARG A 294 11.03 20.14 5.01
CA ARG A 294 10.98 18.69 4.75
C ARG A 294 10.98 18.35 3.26
N MET A 295 10.26 19.11 2.44
CA MET A 295 10.27 18.93 0.99
C MET A 295 11.63 19.23 0.37
N ILE A 296 12.35 20.26 0.87
CA ILE A 296 13.71 20.57 0.43
C ILE A 296 14.66 19.43 0.78
N GLU A 297 14.59 18.90 1.99
CA GLU A 297 15.39 17.78 2.46
C GLU A 297 15.12 16.49 1.66
N ALA A 298 13.85 16.18 1.41
CA ALA A 298 13.47 15.01 0.62
C ALA A 298 13.89 15.10 -0.86
N ASN A 299 13.87 16.32 -1.42
CA ASN A 299 14.25 16.56 -2.82
C ASN A 299 15.76 16.78 -3.01
N SER A 300 16.50 17.03 -1.93
CA SER A 300 17.92 17.30 -2.03
C SER A 300 18.72 16.01 -2.19
N ALA A 301 19.27 15.79 -3.39
CA ALA A 301 20.04 14.59 -3.71
C ALA A 301 21.40 14.51 -2.98
N TYR A 302 22.02 15.67 -2.68
CA TYR A 302 23.35 15.73 -2.07
C TYR A 302 23.39 16.81 -0.99
N SER A 303 23.50 16.36 0.26
CA SER A 303 23.75 17.22 1.42
C SER A 303 25.15 17.84 1.34
N VAL A 304 25.30 19.00 1.98
CA VAL A 304 26.56 19.74 2.04
C VAL A 304 27.04 19.81 3.47
N TYR A 305 28.22 19.25 3.69
CA TYR A 305 28.91 19.25 4.97
C TYR A 305 29.79 20.49 5.03
N VAL A 306 29.59 21.30 6.07
CA VAL A 306 30.34 22.52 6.31
C VAL A 306 31.27 22.29 7.48
N TYR A 307 32.56 22.51 7.26
CA TYR A 307 33.59 22.36 8.26
C TYR A 307 34.27 23.69 8.57
N ASN A 308 34.88 23.79 9.74
CA ASN A 308 35.79 24.89 10.05
C ASN A 308 37.18 24.69 9.39
N SER A 309 38.10 25.61 9.65
CA SER A 309 39.44 25.58 9.06
C SER A 309 40.32 24.44 9.57
N PHE A 310 39.91 23.75 10.65
CA PHE A 310 40.56 22.56 11.21
C PHE A 310 39.85 21.25 10.82
N LYS A 311 38.88 21.30 9.89
CA LYS A 311 38.07 20.16 9.43
C LYS A 311 37.18 19.54 10.51
N GLU A 312 36.76 20.31 11.52
CA GLU A 312 35.71 19.91 12.44
C GLU A 312 34.33 20.22 11.84
N LEU A 313 33.42 19.26 11.88
CA LEU A 313 32.10 19.37 11.27
C LEU A 313 31.22 20.37 12.03
N LEU A 314 30.85 21.47 11.36
CA LEU A 314 30.02 22.51 11.94
C LEU A 314 28.54 22.20 11.76
N VAL A 315 28.08 22.02 10.52
CA VAL A 315 26.66 21.89 10.18
C VAL A 315 26.50 21.17 8.85
N ILE A 316 25.35 20.53 8.67
CA ILE A 316 24.97 19.86 7.42
C ILE A 316 23.78 20.60 6.81
N PHE A 317 23.92 21.08 5.59
CA PHE A 317 22.83 21.66 4.83
C PHE A 317 22.20 20.63 3.90
N PRO A 318 20.89 20.72 3.61
CA PRO A 318 20.23 19.78 2.71
C PRO A 318 20.79 19.87 1.28
N SER A 319 21.14 21.07 0.80
CA SER A 319 21.70 21.22 -0.56
C SER A 319 22.64 22.42 -0.70
N VAL A 320 23.50 22.37 -1.74
CA VAL A 320 24.35 23.50 -2.15
C VAL A 320 23.52 24.73 -2.48
N LEU A 321 22.34 24.54 -3.08
CA LEU A 321 21.44 25.65 -3.42
C LEU A 321 20.86 26.32 -2.18
N THR A 322 20.52 25.53 -1.15
CA THR A 322 20.05 26.06 0.14
C THR A 322 21.13 26.92 0.78
N LEU A 323 22.35 26.39 0.87
CA LEU A 323 23.50 27.13 1.39
C LEU A 323 23.73 28.41 0.57
N ALA A 324 23.83 28.31 -0.75
CA ALA A 324 24.07 29.44 -1.66
C ALA A 324 23.10 30.60 -1.45
N LYS A 325 21.80 30.30 -1.28
CA LYS A 325 20.76 31.31 -1.03
C LYS A 325 20.94 31.99 0.33
N LEU A 326 21.28 31.23 1.38
CA LEU A 326 21.47 31.76 2.73
C LEU A 326 22.68 32.72 2.81
N ILE A 327 23.82 32.32 2.24
CA ILE A 327 25.06 33.11 2.26
C ILE A 327 25.23 34.04 1.03
N LYS A 328 24.13 34.28 0.30
CA LYS A 328 24.05 35.14 -0.89
C LYS A 328 25.21 34.93 -1.88
N SER A 329 25.55 33.67 -2.12
CA SER A 329 26.68 33.27 -2.97
C SER A 329 26.20 32.63 -4.27
N ASN A 330 27.04 32.69 -5.30
CA ASN A 330 26.76 32.04 -6.57
C ASN A 330 26.88 30.52 -6.43
N HIS A 331 25.80 29.81 -6.76
CA HIS A 331 25.76 28.35 -6.71
C HIS A 331 26.90 27.67 -7.50
N PRO A 332 27.21 28.06 -8.76
CA PRO A 332 28.31 27.43 -9.51
C PRO A 332 29.68 27.61 -8.82
N THR A 333 29.90 28.72 -8.13
CA THR A 333 31.13 28.97 -7.38
C THR A 333 31.27 27.99 -6.23
N LEU A 334 30.21 27.75 -5.45
CA LEU A 334 30.24 26.76 -4.38
C LEU A 334 30.48 25.35 -4.91
N VAL A 335 29.84 24.99 -6.03
CA VAL A 335 30.08 23.69 -6.68
C VAL A 335 31.55 23.53 -7.09
N ASN A 336 32.18 24.56 -7.64
CA ASN A 336 33.60 24.50 -7.99
C ASN A 336 34.49 24.38 -6.75
N ILE A 337 34.20 25.12 -5.68
CA ILE A 337 34.93 25.01 -4.42
C ILE A 337 34.83 23.60 -3.82
N ILE A 338 33.63 23.00 -3.83
CA ILE A 338 33.40 21.62 -3.38
C ILE A 338 34.20 20.64 -4.24
N LYS A 339 34.27 20.83 -5.56
CA LYS A 339 35.06 19.98 -6.46
C LYS A 339 36.57 20.12 -6.22
N GLU A 340 37.04 21.36 -6.04
CA GLU A 340 38.45 21.68 -5.81
C GLU A 340 38.90 21.41 -4.37
N GLN A 341 37.97 21.20 -3.42
CA GLN A 341 38.24 21.00 -1.99
C GLN A 341 39.03 22.15 -1.35
N THR A 342 38.78 23.39 -1.81
CA THR A 342 39.50 24.59 -1.33
C THR A 342 38.77 25.30 -0.19
N ILE A 343 39.50 26.10 0.59
CA ILE A 343 38.91 26.92 1.66
C ILE A 343 38.02 28.01 1.06
N PHE A 344 36.75 28.01 1.46
CA PHE A 344 35.77 29.05 1.17
C PHE A 344 35.89 30.21 2.16
N ARG A 345 35.92 31.44 1.63
CA ARG A 345 35.95 32.71 2.39
C ARG A 345 37.00 32.73 3.53
N GLY A 346 38.09 31.98 3.35
CA GLY A 346 39.23 31.93 4.26
C GLY A 346 39.03 31.16 5.58
N GLU A 347 37.91 30.46 5.79
CA GLU A 347 37.70 29.69 7.05
C GLU A 347 36.97 28.35 6.88
N TRP A 348 36.19 28.14 5.82
CA TRP A 348 35.27 27.00 5.76
C TRP A 348 35.61 26.03 4.63
N TYR A 349 35.57 24.73 4.92
CA TYR A 349 35.54 23.71 3.87
C TYR A 349 34.11 23.28 3.60
N LEU A 350 33.80 23.04 2.33
CA LEU A 350 32.50 22.58 1.86
C LEU A 350 32.70 21.27 1.12
N THR A 351 32.00 20.21 1.53
CA THR A 351 32.07 18.90 0.86
C THR A 351 30.68 18.29 0.69
N ASN A 352 30.54 17.38 -0.28
CA ASN A 352 29.32 16.56 -0.43
C ASN A 352 29.47 15.17 0.21
N ILE A 353 30.68 14.82 0.64
CA ILE A 353 31.02 13.54 1.28
C ILE A 353 31.70 13.90 2.60
N PRO A 354 31.29 13.30 3.72
CA PRO A 354 31.90 13.59 5.00
C PRO A 354 33.35 13.07 5.05
N TYR A 355 34.25 13.82 5.71
CA TYR A 355 35.61 13.34 5.96
C TYR A 355 35.64 12.11 6.88
N ASN A 356 34.75 12.06 7.86
CA ASN A 356 34.54 10.92 8.76
C ASN A 356 33.04 10.74 9.02
N ILE A 357 32.57 9.49 8.89
CA ILE A 357 31.14 9.13 9.00
C ILE A 357 30.63 9.25 10.43
N ASN A 358 31.53 9.12 11.42
CA ASN A 358 31.18 9.16 12.84
C ASN A 358 31.15 10.59 13.42
N ASP A 359 31.52 11.60 12.63
CA ASP A 359 31.55 12.97 13.11
C ASP A 359 30.11 13.49 13.32
N THR A 360 29.87 14.04 14.51
CA THR A 360 28.61 14.72 14.82
C THR A 360 28.76 16.22 14.58
N PRO A 361 27.82 16.87 13.87
CA PRO A 361 27.88 18.31 13.66
C PRO A 361 27.71 19.05 14.99
N ILE A 362 28.51 20.10 15.19
CA ILE A 362 28.41 20.98 16.37
C ILE A 362 27.04 21.66 16.41
N ILE A 363 26.52 22.07 15.25
CA ILE A 363 25.19 22.65 15.09
C ILE A 363 24.28 21.57 14.50
N ALA A 364 23.36 21.07 15.33
CA ALA A 364 22.50 19.95 14.97
C ALA A 364 21.51 20.28 13.83
N ASP A 365 21.02 21.53 13.77
CA ASP A 365 20.01 21.96 12.80
C ASP A 365 20.47 23.21 12.03
N TRP A 366 20.46 23.12 10.70
CA TRP A 366 20.81 24.21 9.80
C TRP A 366 19.81 25.38 9.82
N SER A 367 18.59 25.17 10.35
CA SER A 367 17.56 26.20 10.54
C SER A 367 17.62 26.86 11.92
N SER A 368 18.53 26.41 12.80
CA SER A 368 18.73 26.97 14.14
C SER A 368 19.27 28.40 14.12
N LYS A 369 19.09 29.11 15.24
CA LYS A 369 19.64 30.45 15.45
C LYS A 369 21.18 30.47 15.41
N GLU A 370 21.82 29.39 15.88
CA GLU A 370 23.26 29.19 15.87
C GLU A 370 23.81 29.12 14.44
N CYS A 371 23.13 28.37 13.56
CA CYS A 371 23.43 28.35 12.14
C CYS A 371 23.26 29.75 11.51
N GLY A 372 22.23 30.49 11.92
CA GLY A 372 22.05 31.89 11.51
C GLY A 372 23.27 32.76 11.81
N GLN A 373 23.90 32.59 12.97
CA GLN A 373 25.13 33.31 13.33
C GLN A 373 26.34 32.88 12.47
N LEU A 374 26.45 31.60 12.15
CA LEU A 374 27.46 31.08 11.22
C LEU A 374 27.31 31.69 9.82
N VAL A 375 26.08 31.75 9.30
CA VAL A 375 25.77 32.36 7.98
C VAL A 375 26.14 33.85 7.98
N LEU A 376 25.82 34.60 9.04
CA LEU A 376 26.22 36.00 9.17
C LEU A 376 27.74 36.17 9.18
N ASN A 377 28.47 35.27 9.85
CA ASN A 377 29.93 35.29 9.85
C ASN A 377 30.50 34.96 8.46
N MET A 378 29.89 34.02 7.74
CA MET A 378 30.25 33.76 6.35
C MET A 378 30.07 35.01 5.50
N ASP A 379 28.95 35.72 5.63
CA ASP A 379 28.65 36.92 4.84
C ASP A 379 29.58 38.09 5.11
N LYS A 380 30.02 38.26 6.37
CA LYS A 380 31.06 39.24 6.73
C LYS A 380 32.39 38.96 6.02
N ASN A 381 32.70 37.70 5.72
CA ASN A 381 33.92 37.29 5.04
C ASN A 381 33.76 37.20 3.51
N SER A 382 32.68 37.75 2.95
CA SER A 382 32.38 37.67 1.51
C SER A 382 33.42 38.35 0.61
N HIS A 383 34.17 39.33 1.11
CA HIS A 383 35.28 39.99 0.41
C HIS A 383 36.51 39.09 0.26
N ILE A 384 36.66 38.07 1.12
CA ILE A 384 37.81 37.17 1.16
C ILE A 384 37.66 36.13 0.04
N ARG A 385 38.45 36.27 -1.03
CA ARG A 385 38.49 35.28 -2.12
C ARG A 385 39.43 34.12 -1.83
N LYS A 386 40.64 34.42 -1.35
CA LYS A 386 41.68 33.46 -0.98
C LYS A 386 42.53 34.06 0.14
N ALA A 387 42.26 33.62 1.37
CA ALA A 387 43.05 34.01 2.53
C ALA A 387 44.47 33.42 2.46
N VAL A 388 45.43 34.07 3.11
CA VAL A 388 46.80 33.59 3.22
C VAL A 388 47.12 33.41 4.69
N PHE A 389 47.51 32.20 5.06
CA PHE A 389 47.99 31.85 6.38
C PHE A 389 49.52 31.90 6.38
N VAL A 390 50.08 32.55 7.40
CA VAL A 390 51.52 32.75 7.56
C VAL A 390 51.99 32.06 8.82
N TYR A 391 53.07 31.30 8.68
CA TYR A 391 53.68 30.53 9.75
C TYR A 391 55.18 30.86 9.85
N ASP A 392 55.77 30.57 10.99
CA ASP A 392 57.23 30.55 11.13
C ASP A 392 57.84 29.30 10.46
N ILE A 393 59.17 29.20 10.45
CA ILE A 393 59.90 28.02 9.95
C ILE A 393 59.56 26.73 10.69
N ASN A 394 59.07 26.83 11.93
CA ASN A 394 58.68 25.70 12.77
C ASN A 394 57.19 25.34 12.59
N ARG A 395 56.50 25.94 11.62
CA ARG A 395 55.05 25.81 11.36
C ARG A 395 54.14 26.31 12.49
N ASN A 396 54.63 27.17 13.38
CA ASN A 396 53.78 27.88 14.33
C ASN A 396 52.98 28.97 13.60
N PHE A 397 51.67 29.01 13.87
CA PHE A 397 50.78 29.98 13.25
C PHE A 397 51.10 31.40 13.73
N LEU A 398 51.37 32.31 12.80
CA LEU A 398 51.68 33.71 13.10
C LEU A 398 50.47 34.60 12.85
N ALA A 399 49.94 34.57 11.63
CA ALA A 399 48.86 35.47 11.21
C ALA A 399 48.06 34.89 10.05
N LYS A 400 46.81 35.35 9.96
CA LYS A 400 45.94 35.18 8.79
C LYS A 400 45.72 36.55 8.15
N TYR A 401 45.85 36.61 6.84
CA TYR A 401 45.51 37.78 6.03
C TYR A 401 44.38 37.43 5.05
N ASP A 402 43.51 38.38 4.75
CA ASP A 402 42.36 38.21 3.86
C ASP A 402 42.80 38.01 2.40
N GLY A 403 44.04 38.36 2.07
CA GLY A 403 44.68 38.00 0.81
C GLY A 403 46.14 38.41 0.69
N VAL A 404 46.75 38.06 -0.45
CA VAL A 404 48.18 38.30 -0.72
C VAL A 404 48.58 39.78 -0.69
N MET A 405 47.66 40.69 -1.02
CA MET A 405 47.92 42.13 -1.03
C MET A 405 48.02 42.71 0.39
N GLU A 406 47.22 42.17 1.31
CA GLU A 406 47.28 42.55 2.72
C GLU A 406 48.55 41.99 3.37
N ALA A 407 48.86 40.72 3.10
CA ALA A 407 50.11 40.11 3.54
C ALA A 407 51.35 40.87 3.01
N GLN A 408 51.29 41.38 1.76
CA GLN A 408 52.36 42.23 1.21
C GLN A 408 52.56 43.49 2.05
N ARG A 409 51.48 44.19 2.43
CA ARG A 409 51.57 45.42 3.23
C ARG A 409 52.14 45.14 4.62
N ALA A 410 51.75 44.03 5.24
CA ALA A 410 52.18 43.67 6.58
C ALA A 410 53.64 43.20 6.64
N LEU A 411 54.07 42.40 5.66
CA LEU A 411 55.39 41.74 5.67
C LEU A 411 56.42 42.41 4.77
N ASN A 412 56.02 43.41 3.98
CA ASN A 412 56.83 44.06 2.96
C ASN A 412 57.49 43.07 1.97
N ILE A 413 56.72 42.04 1.58
CA ILE A 413 57.11 41.02 0.59
C ILE A 413 56.19 41.15 -0.62
N SER A 414 56.73 41.08 -1.84
CA SER A 414 55.94 41.16 -3.07
C SER A 414 54.81 40.13 -3.10
N HIS A 415 53.58 40.56 -3.41
CA HIS A 415 52.40 39.69 -3.52
C HIS A 415 52.60 38.53 -4.50
N SER A 416 53.39 38.71 -5.56
CA SER A 416 53.69 37.65 -6.53
C SER A 416 54.54 36.55 -5.90
N THR A 417 55.48 36.94 -5.03
CA THR A 417 56.31 36.01 -4.25
C THR A 417 55.43 35.26 -3.26
N ILE A 418 54.63 35.96 -2.45
CA ILE A 418 53.70 35.33 -1.51
C ILE A 418 52.79 34.32 -2.23
N LYS A 419 52.23 34.70 -3.38
CA LYS A 419 51.37 33.84 -4.18
C LYS A 419 52.06 32.55 -4.64
N ASN A 420 53.30 32.65 -5.13
CA ASN A 420 54.03 31.49 -5.63
C ASN A 420 54.45 30.55 -4.49
N TYR A 421 54.96 31.11 -3.39
CA TYR A 421 55.37 30.32 -2.23
C TYR A 421 54.18 29.71 -1.49
N ALA A 422 53.02 30.39 -1.45
CA ALA A 422 51.78 29.85 -0.88
C ALA A 422 51.22 28.63 -1.65
N LYS A 423 51.48 28.54 -2.96
CA LYS A 423 51.10 27.37 -3.76
C LYS A 423 52.00 26.16 -3.50
N ILE A 424 53.29 26.41 -3.30
CA ILE A 424 54.31 25.36 -3.15
C ILE A 424 54.43 24.94 -1.68
N GLY A 425 54.00 25.79 -0.74
CA GLY A 425 54.23 25.60 0.71
C GLY A 425 55.69 25.83 1.10
N GLY A 426 56.44 26.62 0.30
CA GLY A 426 57.87 26.85 0.49
C GLY A 426 58.17 27.94 1.53
N VAL A 427 59.40 27.94 2.05
CA VAL A 427 59.90 28.95 2.98
C VAL A 427 60.46 30.15 2.21
N TYR A 428 60.08 31.36 2.59
CA TYR A 428 60.67 32.60 2.08
C TYR A 428 60.86 33.62 3.19
N LYS A 429 62.09 34.12 3.36
CA LYS A 429 62.47 35.07 4.43
C LYS A 429 62.04 34.62 5.84
N GLY A 430 62.14 33.31 6.13
CA GLY A 430 61.76 32.73 7.42
C GLY A 430 60.26 32.53 7.63
N TYR A 431 59.43 32.77 6.61
CA TYR A 431 57.99 32.56 6.65
C TYR A 431 57.57 31.41 5.74
N ILE A 432 56.59 30.62 6.19
CA ILE A 432 55.86 29.68 5.35
C ILE A 432 54.50 30.30 5.04
N PHE A 433 54.16 30.34 3.76
CA PHE A 433 52.86 30.82 3.28
C PHE A 433 52.00 29.62 2.87
N SER A 434 50.71 29.65 3.18
CA SER A 434 49.76 28.61 2.77
C SER A 434 48.38 29.20 2.49
N TYR A 435 47.67 28.62 1.52
CA TYR A 435 46.24 28.89 1.30
C TYR A 435 45.33 28.03 2.19
N GLU A 436 45.89 27.02 2.82
CA GLU A 436 45.20 26.12 3.74
C GLU A 436 45.73 26.28 5.16
N ARG A 437 44.87 26.03 6.14
CA ARG A 437 45.27 26.07 7.53
C ARG A 437 46.00 24.78 7.87
N LEU A 438 47.30 24.89 8.13
CA LEU A 438 48.13 23.78 8.58
C LEU A 438 47.81 23.47 10.05
N ALA A 439 47.58 22.19 10.35
CA ALA A 439 47.54 21.71 11.73
C ALA A 439 48.94 21.80 12.34
N ALA A 440 49.03 22.10 13.64
CA ALA A 440 50.29 22.02 14.36
C ALA A 440 50.79 20.57 14.28
N SER A 441 52.04 20.37 13.85
CA SER A 441 52.62 19.02 13.84
C SER A 441 52.70 18.51 15.29
N PRO A 442 52.11 17.34 15.60
CA PRO A 442 52.29 16.73 16.93
C PRO A 442 53.74 16.26 17.16
N TYR A 443 54.61 16.31 16.14
CA TYR A 443 56.01 15.88 16.22
C TYR A 443 56.94 16.88 15.52
N PRO A 444 57.39 17.95 16.20
CA PRO A 444 58.27 18.96 15.62
C PRO A 444 59.65 18.42 15.17
N TRP A 445 60.04 17.22 15.61
CA TRP A 445 61.37 16.62 15.36
C TRP A 445 61.48 15.83 14.05
N ARG A 446 60.38 15.56 13.35
CA ARG A 446 60.40 14.71 12.12
C ARG A 446 60.75 15.47 10.84
N ASP A 447 60.65 16.80 10.86
CA ASP A 447 60.85 17.65 9.66
C ASP A 447 62.32 18.12 9.48
N GLN A 448 63.26 17.70 10.34
CA GLN A 448 64.68 18.08 10.24
C GLN A 448 65.55 17.18 9.34
N ALA A 449 64.94 16.24 8.61
CA ALA A 449 65.67 15.33 7.74
C ALA A 449 65.21 15.44 6.28
N TYR A 450 65.46 16.59 5.64
CA TYR A 450 65.61 16.71 4.17
C TYR A 450 66.52 17.88 3.81
#